data_AF-A0A932ZNP6-F1
#
_entry.id   AF-A0A932ZNP6-F1
#
_cell.length_a   1.000
_cell.length_b   1.000
_cell.length_c   1.000
_cell.angle_alpha   90.00
_cell.angle_beta   90.00
_cell.angle_gamma   90.00
#
_symmetry.space_group_name_H-M   'P 1'
#
loop_
_entity.id
_entity.type
_entity.pdbx_description
1 polymer ?
#
loop_
_entity_poly.entity_id
_entity_poly.type
_entity_poly.pdbx_seq_one_letter_code
_entity_poly.pdbx_strand_id
1 'polypeptide(L)'
;MSENQKVGTPEEVPAKGAQEKRIAKVFGLKGVPLVNKETLRAYARFLEENLDRPCWLNGIEDFPWEEFFVWGPGSAAEYARLRKTQPSYRDDLDLIEIERELDPDHGLLAKVRRASDGKTFHLPLEDLKAKDRRSRNRQLLWDHAVWSVNYR
;
A
#
# COMPACT_ATOMS: atom_id res chain seq x y z
N MET A 1 -45.43 -9.93 -18.99
CA MET A 1 -45.57 -10.25 -17.56
C MET A 1 -44.19 -10.39 -16.96
N SER A 2 -44.06 -9.85 -15.77
CA SER A 2 -42.87 -9.62 -14.97
C SER A 2 -41.92 -10.81 -14.85
N GLU A 3 -40.61 -10.54 -14.80
CA GLU A 3 -39.80 -11.11 -13.73
C GLU A 3 -38.70 -10.14 -13.29
N ASN A 4 -38.77 -9.82 -12.01
CA ASN A 4 -37.83 -9.02 -11.24
C ASN A 4 -36.53 -9.80 -11.10
N GLN A 5 -35.39 -9.15 -11.33
CA GLN A 5 -34.19 -9.46 -10.58
C GLN A 5 -33.62 -8.18 -9.97
N LYS A 6 -33.82 -8.07 -8.66
CA LYS A 6 -33.30 -7.03 -7.81
C LYS A 6 -31.92 -7.48 -7.29
N VAL A 7 -31.06 -6.48 -7.11
CA VAL A 7 -29.95 -6.37 -6.15
C VAL A 7 -28.54 -6.65 -6.68
N GLY A 8 -27.82 -5.54 -6.78
CA GLY A 8 -26.42 -5.40 -6.39
C GLY A 8 -26.19 -3.90 -6.20
N THR A 9 -26.15 -3.41 -4.95
CA THR A 9 -25.75 -2.02 -4.67
C THR A 9 -24.39 -1.75 -5.32
N PRO A 10 -24.17 -0.63 -6.03
CA PRO A 10 -22.82 -0.30 -6.47
C PRO A 10 -21.99 -0.09 -5.20
N GLU A 11 -21.01 -0.96 -4.96
CA GLU A 11 -19.84 -0.55 -4.16
C GLU A 11 -19.39 0.79 -4.77
N GLU A 12 -19.33 1.84 -3.95
CA GLU A 12 -18.96 3.20 -4.38
C GLU A 12 -17.62 3.16 -5.13
N VAL A 13 -17.68 3.06 -6.45
CA VAL A 13 -16.58 3.37 -7.34
C VAL A 13 -16.35 4.87 -7.18
N PRO A 14 -15.20 5.33 -6.65
CA PRO A 14 -14.94 6.76 -6.51
C PRO A 14 -15.04 7.40 -7.89
N ALA A 15 -15.89 8.42 -8.02
CA ALA A 15 -16.04 9.16 -9.27
C ALA A 15 -14.67 9.65 -9.77
N LYS A 16 -14.37 9.40 -11.05
CA LYS A 16 -13.18 9.88 -11.77
C LYS A 16 -12.86 11.34 -11.36
N GLY A 17 -11.72 11.60 -10.73
CA GLY A 17 -11.34 12.93 -10.21
C GLY A 17 -11.37 13.08 -8.68
N ALA A 18 -12.06 12.22 -7.93
CA ALA A 18 -12.13 12.36 -6.46
C ALA A 18 -10.78 12.02 -5.80
N GLN A 19 -10.10 10.99 -6.29
CA GLN A 19 -8.80 10.58 -5.78
C GLN A 19 -7.72 11.59 -6.12
N GLU A 20 -7.69 12.09 -7.37
CA GLU A 20 -6.74 13.12 -7.80
C GLU A 20 -6.90 14.40 -6.97
N LYS A 21 -8.12 14.79 -6.61
CA LYS A 21 -8.37 15.92 -5.70
C LYS A 21 -7.81 15.70 -4.30
N ARG A 22 -7.92 14.49 -3.75
CA ARG A 22 -7.35 14.17 -2.43
C ARG A 22 -5.83 14.19 -2.48
N ILE A 23 -5.23 13.60 -3.50
CA ILE A 23 -3.78 13.61 -3.72
C ILE A 23 -3.27 15.05 -3.90
N ALA A 24 -3.88 15.84 -4.79
CA ALA A 24 -3.48 17.23 -5.02
C ALA A 24 -3.60 18.09 -3.74
N LYS A 25 -4.60 17.81 -2.89
CA LYS A 25 -4.80 18.49 -1.61
C LYS A 25 -3.65 18.26 -0.63
N VAL A 26 -2.98 17.10 -0.65
CA VAL A 26 -1.76 16.84 0.17
C VAL A 26 -0.70 17.90 -0.09
N PHE A 27 -0.58 18.35 -1.34
CA PHE A 27 0.40 19.33 -1.78
C PHE A 27 -0.12 20.78 -1.77
N GLY A 28 -1.40 20.99 -1.45
CA GLY A 28 -2.05 22.31 -1.62
C GLY A 28 -2.17 22.76 -3.08
N LEU A 29 -2.18 21.83 -4.03
CA LEU A 29 -2.20 22.11 -5.46
C LEU A 29 -3.58 21.87 -6.07
N LYS A 30 -3.80 22.44 -7.27
CA LYS A 30 -5.02 22.18 -8.07
C LYS A 30 -4.94 20.89 -8.88
N GLY A 31 -3.73 20.36 -9.09
CA GLY A 31 -3.47 19.14 -9.85
C GLY A 31 -2.46 18.26 -9.14
N VAL A 32 -2.44 16.98 -9.52
CA VAL A 32 -1.51 15.99 -8.95
C VAL A 32 -0.11 16.26 -9.51
N PRO A 33 0.90 16.52 -8.66
CA PRO A 33 2.26 16.74 -9.14
C PRO A 33 2.94 15.42 -9.51
N LEU A 34 3.99 15.50 -10.33
CA LEU A 34 4.88 14.37 -10.60
C LEU A 34 5.60 13.90 -9.35
N VAL A 35 5.96 12.62 -9.33
CA VAL A 35 6.75 12.00 -8.28
C VAL A 35 8.20 12.44 -8.44
N ASN A 36 8.73 13.09 -7.40
CA ASN A 36 10.14 13.45 -7.30
C ASN A 36 10.56 13.52 -5.82
N LYS A 37 11.84 13.80 -5.56
CA LYS A 37 12.38 13.81 -4.19
C LYS A 37 11.65 14.78 -3.25
N GLU A 38 11.22 15.94 -3.76
CA GLU A 38 10.54 16.96 -2.95
C GLU A 38 9.10 16.54 -2.65
N THR A 39 8.37 16.05 -3.66
CA THR A 39 6.98 15.62 -3.49
C THR A 39 6.89 14.34 -2.66
N LEU A 40 7.84 13.40 -2.78
CA LEU A 40 7.92 12.21 -1.92
C LEU A 40 8.10 12.59 -0.45
N ARG A 41 9.01 13.52 -0.14
CA ARG A 41 9.23 13.99 1.23
C ARG A 41 8.00 14.71 1.80
N ALA A 42 7.32 15.51 0.99
CA ALA A 42 6.08 16.17 1.40
C ALA A 42 4.97 15.15 1.70
N TYR A 43 4.81 14.14 0.84
CA TYR A 43 3.82 13.08 1.04
C TYR A 43 4.16 12.22 2.27
N ALA A 44 5.43 11.85 2.48
CA ALA A 44 5.88 11.11 3.65
C ALA A 44 5.50 11.81 4.95
N ARG A 45 5.80 13.12 5.05
CA ARG A 45 5.40 13.95 6.19
C ARG A 45 3.89 13.94 6.42
N PHE A 46 3.12 14.11 5.34
CA PHE A 46 1.66 14.06 5.43
C PHE A 46 1.17 12.72 5.99
N LEU A 47 1.73 11.59 5.53
CA LEU A 47 1.35 10.27 6.04
C LEU A 47 1.75 10.08 7.50
N GLU A 48 2.96 10.49 7.90
CA GLU A 48 3.41 10.44 9.29
C GLU A 48 2.46 11.20 10.24
N GLU A 49 1.95 12.35 9.80
CA GLU A 49 1.05 13.20 10.60
C GLU A 49 -0.41 12.72 10.59
N ASN A 50 -0.84 11.93 9.61
CA ASN A 50 -2.26 11.60 9.38
C ASN A 50 -2.62 10.12 9.52
N LEU A 51 -1.65 9.22 9.59
CA LEU A 51 -1.92 7.79 9.81
C LEU A 51 -2.25 7.53 11.27
N ASP A 52 -3.40 6.89 11.50
CA ASP A 52 -3.77 6.38 12.81
C ASP A 52 -2.85 5.22 13.22
N ARG A 53 -2.44 5.16 14.49
CA ARG A 53 -1.60 4.09 15.05
C ARG A 53 -2.35 3.28 16.12
N PRO A 54 -2.17 1.94 16.18
CA PRO A 54 -1.33 1.11 15.30
C PRO A 54 -1.89 1.04 13.87
N CYS A 55 -0.99 0.92 12.89
CA CYS A 55 -1.35 0.83 11.48
C CYS A 55 -0.98 -0.56 10.96
N TRP A 56 -1.97 -1.45 10.96
CA TRP A 56 -1.81 -2.81 10.45
C TRP A 56 -1.91 -2.85 8.93
N LEU A 57 -0.93 -3.49 8.31
CA LEU A 57 -0.70 -3.57 6.87
C LEU A 57 -0.63 -5.03 6.41
N ASN A 58 -0.86 -5.22 5.11
CA ASN A 58 -0.47 -6.39 4.34
C ASN A 58 -0.02 -5.94 2.93
N GLY A 59 0.50 -6.85 2.11
CA GLY A 59 0.89 -6.51 0.75
C GLY A 59 -0.33 -6.27 -0.15
N ILE A 60 -0.18 -5.37 -1.12
CA ILE A 60 -1.18 -5.14 -2.16
C ILE A 60 -1.30 -6.40 -3.02
N GLU A 61 -0.16 -6.85 -3.54
CA GLU A 61 0.07 -8.01 -4.41
C GLU A 61 1.31 -8.79 -3.95
N ASP A 62 1.63 -9.90 -4.63
CA ASP A 62 2.82 -10.68 -4.33
C ASP A 62 4.11 -9.88 -4.51
N PHE A 63 5.06 -10.04 -3.59
CA PHE A 63 6.36 -9.40 -3.72
C PHE A 63 7.19 -10.09 -4.82
N PRO A 64 8.20 -9.41 -5.41
CA PRO A 64 8.95 -9.98 -6.54
C PRO A 64 9.54 -11.37 -6.31
N TRP A 65 9.96 -11.68 -5.07
CA TRP A 65 10.50 -13.00 -4.74
C TRP A 65 9.42 -14.10 -4.67
N GLU A 66 8.15 -13.72 -4.47
CA GLU A 66 7.01 -14.62 -4.35
C GLU A 66 6.43 -15.02 -5.71
N GLU A 67 6.61 -14.21 -6.76
CA GLU A 67 6.02 -14.42 -8.09
C GLU A 67 6.31 -15.82 -8.65
N PHE A 68 7.56 -16.29 -8.54
CA PHE A 68 7.98 -17.62 -8.99
C PHE A 68 7.20 -18.77 -8.32
N PHE A 69 6.71 -18.55 -7.08
CA PHE A 69 5.97 -19.53 -6.30
C PHE A 69 4.45 -19.36 -6.38
N VAL A 70 3.98 -18.13 -6.59
CA VAL A 70 2.55 -17.80 -6.67
C VAL A 70 2.02 -18.06 -8.07
N TRP A 71 2.77 -17.69 -9.10
CA TRP A 71 2.37 -17.76 -10.51
C TRP A 71 3.24 -18.70 -11.34
N GLY A 72 4.48 -18.93 -10.91
CA GLY A 72 5.44 -19.81 -11.58
C GLY A 72 5.40 -21.28 -11.13
N PRO A 73 6.40 -22.08 -11.54
CA PRO A 73 6.49 -23.51 -11.22
C PRO A 73 7.04 -23.80 -9.81
N GLY A 74 7.19 -22.78 -8.96
CA GLY A 74 7.80 -22.91 -7.63
C GLY A 74 7.05 -23.87 -6.71
N SER A 75 7.80 -24.54 -5.82
CA SER A 75 7.23 -25.48 -4.86
C SER A 75 6.59 -24.77 -3.66
N ALA A 76 5.38 -25.18 -3.29
CA ALA A 76 4.71 -24.71 -2.08
C ALA A 76 5.53 -24.97 -0.80
N ALA A 77 6.28 -26.07 -0.75
CA ALA A 77 7.14 -26.40 0.39
C ALA A 77 8.35 -25.45 0.50
N GLU A 78 8.93 -25.09 -0.64
CA GLU A 78 10.03 -24.12 -0.70
C GLU A 78 9.53 -22.71 -0.36
N TYR A 79 8.38 -22.31 -0.90
CA TYR A 79 7.73 -21.05 -0.56
C TYR A 79 7.47 -20.94 0.94
N ALA A 80 6.91 -21.98 1.56
CA ALA A 80 6.70 -22.03 3.01
C ALA A 80 8.01 -21.96 3.81
N ARG A 81 9.11 -22.54 3.30
CA ARG A 81 10.43 -22.44 3.92
C ARG A 81 10.95 -20.99 3.86
N LEU A 82 10.86 -20.34 2.70
CA LEU A 82 11.36 -18.98 2.49
C LEU A 82 10.57 -17.93 3.27
N ARG A 83 9.24 -18.07 3.39
CA ARG A 83 8.39 -17.18 4.20
C ARG A 83 8.78 -17.12 5.68
N LYS A 84 9.51 -18.11 6.20
CA LYS A 84 10.04 -18.06 7.57
C LYS A 84 11.04 -16.92 7.74
N THR A 85 11.75 -16.52 6.70
CA THR A 85 12.80 -15.50 6.76
C THR A 85 12.49 -14.27 5.91
N GLN A 86 11.73 -14.42 4.83
CA GLN A 86 11.35 -13.33 3.93
C GLN A 86 9.97 -12.76 4.29
N PRO A 87 9.73 -11.47 4.03
CA PRO A 87 8.40 -10.88 4.15
C PRO A 87 7.49 -11.40 3.05
N SER A 88 6.20 -11.58 3.33
CA SER A 88 5.20 -12.00 2.35
C SER A 88 4.05 -11.01 2.29
N TYR A 89 3.43 -10.84 1.13
CA TYR A 89 2.21 -10.03 0.99
C TYR A 89 1.07 -10.52 1.88
N ARG A 90 1.14 -11.78 2.33
CA ARG A 90 0.18 -12.43 3.23
C ARG A 90 0.48 -12.21 4.71
N ASP A 91 1.58 -11.55 5.05
CA ASP A 91 1.95 -11.31 6.43
C ASP A 91 1.14 -10.16 7.04
N ASP A 92 0.90 -10.27 8.34
CA ASP A 92 0.35 -9.19 9.14
C ASP A 92 1.50 -8.31 9.64
N LEU A 93 1.53 -7.07 9.17
CA LEU A 93 2.64 -6.15 9.35
C LEU A 93 2.20 -4.92 10.14
N ASP A 94 2.85 -4.60 11.25
CA ASP A 94 2.68 -3.34 11.98
C ASP A 94 3.63 -2.30 11.38
N LEU A 95 3.09 -1.17 10.90
CA LEU A 95 3.92 -0.06 10.47
C LEU A 95 4.65 0.54 11.68
N ILE A 96 5.98 0.60 11.60
CA ILE A 96 6.82 1.25 12.61
C ILE A 96 7.06 2.70 12.18
N GLU A 97 7.68 2.91 11.02
CA GLU A 97 8.05 4.22 10.50
C GLU A 97 7.99 4.25 8.96
N ILE A 98 7.76 5.43 8.42
CA ILE A 98 8.01 5.74 7.00
C ILE A 98 9.42 6.31 6.97
N GLU A 99 10.28 5.77 6.11
CA GLU A 99 11.69 6.13 6.12
C GLU A 99 11.92 7.51 5.48
N ARG A 100 12.89 8.24 6.04
CA ARG A 100 13.27 9.57 5.56
C ARG A 100 14.14 9.50 4.31
N GLU A 101 14.92 8.43 4.19
CA GLU A 101 15.76 8.18 3.03
C GLU A 101 14.89 7.60 1.92
N LEU A 102 15.07 8.15 0.72
CA LEU A 102 14.30 7.74 -0.45
C LEU A 102 15.07 6.64 -1.16
N ASP A 103 14.40 5.54 -1.42
CA ASP A 103 14.91 4.49 -2.28
C ASP A 103 14.93 4.98 -3.74
N PRO A 104 16.04 4.78 -4.49
CA PRO A 104 16.14 5.21 -5.88
C PRO A 104 15.11 4.57 -6.82
N ASP A 105 14.72 3.33 -6.53
CA ASP A 105 13.86 2.51 -7.39
C ASP A 105 12.39 2.54 -6.91
N HIS A 106 12.17 2.69 -5.61
CA HIS A 106 10.86 2.54 -4.96
C HIS A 106 10.34 3.81 -4.26
N GLY A 107 11.16 4.85 -4.12
CA GLY A 107 10.73 6.09 -3.46
C GLY A 107 10.59 5.93 -1.95
N LEU A 108 9.36 5.84 -1.41
CA LEU A 108 9.14 5.72 0.03
C LEU A 108 9.24 4.26 0.50
N LEU A 109 10.09 4.02 1.49
CA LEU A 109 10.12 2.75 2.21
C LEU A 109 9.37 2.85 3.54
N ALA A 110 8.78 1.72 3.93
CA ALA A 110 8.17 1.51 5.22
C ALA A 110 8.96 0.47 6.00
N LYS A 111 9.37 0.84 7.20
CA LYS A 111 9.84 -0.14 8.17
C LYS A 111 8.64 -0.73 8.88
N VAL A 112 8.51 -2.04 8.78
CA VAL A 112 7.37 -2.79 9.29
C VAL A 112 7.83 -3.94 10.18
N ARG A 113 7.01 -4.32 11.15
CA ARG A 113 7.24 -5.48 12.02
C ARG A 113 6.18 -6.54 11.76
N ARG A 114 6.60 -7.76 11.47
CA ARG A 114 5.68 -8.88 11.31
C ARG A 114 5.14 -9.36 12.66
N ALA A 115 3.83 -9.55 12.73
CA ALA A 115 3.13 -9.93 13.96
C ALA A 115 3.51 -11.33 14.48
N SER A 116 3.78 -12.27 13.57
CA SER A 116 3.98 -13.68 13.93
C SER A 116 5.30 -13.98 14.63
N ASP A 117 6.37 -13.23 14.32
CA ASP A 117 7.71 -13.50 14.84
C ASP A 117 8.53 -12.24 15.18
N GLY A 118 7.93 -11.04 15.07
CA GLY A 118 8.55 -9.78 15.44
C GLY A 118 9.67 -9.32 14.50
N LYS A 119 9.93 -10.03 13.38
CA LYS A 119 10.95 -9.62 12.42
C LYS A 119 10.58 -8.30 11.76
N THR A 120 11.61 -7.49 11.51
CA THR A 120 11.47 -6.18 10.88
C THR A 120 11.92 -6.26 9.43
N PHE A 121 11.19 -5.57 8.56
CA PHE A 121 11.47 -5.48 7.13
C PHE A 121 11.36 -4.03 6.66
N HIS A 122 12.07 -3.73 5.57
CA HIS A 122 12.00 -2.46 4.86
C HIS A 122 11.36 -2.76 3.51
N LEU A 123 10.16 -2.26 3.28
CA LEU A 123 9.34 -2.59 2.11
C LEU A 123 8.90 -1.32 1.39
N PRO A 124 8.79 -1.33 0.05
CA PRO A 124 8.17 -0.22 -0.69
C PRO A 124 6.79 0.07 -0.12
N LEU A 125 6.56 1.33 0.28
CA LEU A 125 5.28 1.73 0.87
C LEU A 125 4.13 1.60 -0.14
N GLU A 126 4.45 1.72 -1.42
CA GLU A 126 3.53 1.52 -2.55
C GLU A 126 3.06 0.08 -2.72
N ASP A 127 3.80 -0.90 -2.19
CA ASP A 127 3.42 -2.32 -2.21
C ASP A 127 2.56 -2.72 -1.00
N LEU A 128 2.24 -1.78 -0.11
CA LEU A 128 1.52 -2.03 1.15
C LEU A 128 0.16 -1.35 1.18
N LYS A 129 -0.82 -2.01 1.80
CA LYS A 129 -2.16 -1.45 2.07
C LYS A 129 -2.56 -1.64 3.53
N ALA A 130 -3.48 -0.80 4.00
CA ALA A 130 -4.12 -1.02 5.29
C ALA A 130 -4.88 -2.35 5.30
N LYS A 131 -4.64 -3.17 6.32
CA LYS A 131 -5.35 -4.43 6.54
C LYS A 131 -6.82 -4.20 6.86
N ASP A 132 -7.12 -3.21 7.70
CA ASP A 132 -8.51 -2.86 8.04
C ASP A 132 -9.14 -2.00 6.92
N ARG A 133 -10.13 -2.58 6.24
CA ARG A 133 -10.84 -1.92 5.13
C ARG A 133 -11.68 -0.72 5.57
N ARG A 134 -11.98 -0.59 6.86
CA ARG A 134 -12.78 0.50 7.44
C ARG A 134 -11.93 1.63 8.00
N SER A 135 -10.61 1.42 8.15
CA SER A 135 -9.69 2.44 8.66
C SER A 135 -9.54 3.60 7.67
N ARG A 136 -9.36 4.82 8.20
CA ARG A 136 -8.96 6.00 7.41
C ARG A 136 -7.62 5.76 6.71
N ASN A 137 -6.73 4.96 7.30
CA ASN A 137 -5.43 4.62 6.73
C ASN A 137 -5.56 3.94 5.36
N ARG A 138 -6.66 3.21 5.10
CA ARG A 138 -6.91 2.61 3.79
C ARG A 138 -6.87 3.65 2.69
N GLN A 139 -7.60 4.76 2.85
CA GLN A 139 -7.65 5.80 1.83
C GLN A 139 -6.30 6.50 1.69
N LEU A 140 -5.64 6.82 2.81
CA LEU A 140 -4.36 7.53 2.80
C LEU A 140 -3.27 6.74 2.09
N LEU A 141 -3.15 5.44 2.39
CA LEU A 141 -2.17 4.55 1.76
C LEU A 141 -2.54 4.25 0.30
N TRP A 142 -3.82 4.09 0.00
CA TRP A 142 -4.28 3.88 -1.38
C TRP A 142 -4.02 5.11 -2.27
N ASP A 143 -4.27 6.31 -1.76
CA ASP A 143 -3.98 7.56 -2.47
C ASP A 143 -2.47 7.73 -2.70
N HIS A 144 -1.63 7.31 -1.75
CA HIS A 144 -0.18 7.25 -1.92
C HIS A 144 0.21 6.28 -3.03
N ALA A 145 -0.21 5.01 -2.95
CA ALA A 145 0.17 3.98 -3.92
C ALA A 145 -0.26 4.35 -5.36
N VAL A 146 -1.48 4.89 -5.53
CA VAL A 146 -1.94 5.35 -6.84
C VAL A 146 -1.08 6.50 -7.36
N TRP A 147 -0.74 7.46 -6.50
CA TRP A 147 0.10 8.58 -6.89
C TRP A 147 1.53 8.14 -7.24
N SER A 148 2.14 7.32 -6.39
CA SER A 148 3.55 6.91 -6.52
C SER A 148 3.80 6.06 -7.75
N VAL A 149 2.81 5.29 -8.20
CA VAL A 149 2.96 4.41 -9.38
C VAL A 149 2.59 5.11 -10.69
N ASN A 150 1.56 5.97 -10.70
CA ASN A 150 1.03 6.52 -11.96
C ASN A 150 1.61 7.88 -12.38
N TYR A 151 2.39 8.55 -11.52
CA TYR A 151 2.88 9.91 -11.76
C TYR A 151 4.43 10.01 -11.71
N ARG A 152 5.14 8.89 -11.94
CA ARG A 152 6.61 8.86 -12.08
C ARG A 152 7.10 9.40 -13.42
#